data_AF-A0A242PF64-F1
#
_entry.id   AF-A0A242PF64-F1
#
_cell.length_a   1.000
_cell.length_b   1.000
_cell.length_c   1.000
_cell.angle_alpha   90.00
_cell.angle_beta   90.00
_cell.angle_gamma   90.00
#
_symmetry.space_group_name_H-M   'P 1'
#
loop_
_entity.id
_entity.type
_entity.pdbx_description
1 polymer ?
#
loop_
_entity_poly.entity_id
_entity_poly.type
_entity_poly.pdbx_seq_one_letter_code
_entity_poly.pdbx_strand_id
1 'polypeptide(L)'
;MLEIYVIHEFHKKPNQTLVTGKEFSLGRHKYTIKKVGSEANRNFEELGLISIYFKLSDDGTLPGAIEVEPAVFPELNIGDDIFLNDRW
;
A
#
# COMPACT_ATOMS: atom_id res chain seq x y z
N MET A 1 -10.04 -8.10 14.94
CA MET A 1 -9.00 -7.71 13.97
C MET A 1 -8.59 -6.29 14.33
N LEU A 2 -7.30 -5.99 14.44
CA LEU A 2 -6.85 -4.60 14.66
C LEU A 2 -6.82 -3.92 13.30
N GLU A 3 -7.74 -2.99 13.08
CA GLU A 3 -7.74 -2.09 11.93
C GLU A 3 -7.04 -0.80 12.34
N ILE A 4 -5.99 -0.43 11.61
CA ILE A 4 -5.23 0.80 11.82
C ILE A 4 -5.54 1.72 10.64
N TYR A 5 -5.95 2.96 10.94
CA TYR A 5 -6.15 3.99 9.95
C TYR A 5 -5.01 5.01 10.04
N VAL A 6 -4.34 5.23 8.91
CA VAL A 6 -3.27 6.22 8.78
C VAL A 6 -3.75 7.29 7.80
N ILE A 7 -3.66 8.55 8.22
CA ILE A 7 -3.92 9.71 7.36
C ILE A 7 -2.60 10.12 6.71
N HIS A 8 -2.63 10.37 5.41
CA HIS A 8 -1.47 10.80 4.64
C HIS A 8 -1.85 11.98 3.73
N GLU A 9 -0.84 12.70 3.26
CA GLU A 9 -0.96 13.76 2.27
C GLU A 9 -0.08 13.43 1.06
N PHE A 10 -0.57 13.75 -0.14
CA PHE A 10 0.18 13.52 -1.36
C PHE A 10 1.19 14.64 -1.63
N HIS A 11 2.48 14.32 -1.55
CA HIS A 11 3.51 15.19 -2.13
C HIS A 11 3.48 15.18 -3.68
N LYS A 12 3.04 14.06 -4.27
CA LYS A 12 2.83 13.89 -5.71
C LYS A 12 1.59 13.02 -5.91
N LYS A 13 0.71 13.42 -6.83
CA LYS A 13 -0.47 12.60 -7.16
C LYS A 13 -0.03 11.25 -7.73
N PRO A 14 -0.58 10.13 -7.22
CA PRO A 14 -0.33 8.82 -7.79
C PRO A 14 -0.97 8.72 -9.19
N ASN A 15 -0.39 7.89 -10.05
CA ASN A 15 -0.92 7.54 -11.37
C ASN A 15 -0.52 6.09 -11.69
N GLN A 16 -1.46 5.17 -11.59
CA GLN A 16 -1.30 3.71 -11.73
C GLN A 16 -0.06 3.17 -10.99
N THR A 17 0.11 3.62 -9.75
CA THR A 17 1.34 3.38 -8.99
C THR A 17 1.36 2.03 -8.28
N LEU A 18 0.20 1.42 -8.04
CA LEU A 18 0.08 0.11 -7.39
C LEU A 18 0.19 -0.98 -8.44
N VAL A 19 1.33 -1.65 -8.48
CA VAL A 19 1.64 -2.69 -9.47
C VAL A 19 2.28 -3.87 -8.77
N THR A 20 1.81 -5.09 -9.08
CA THR A 20 2.43 -6.33 -8.58
C THR A 20 3.92 -6.37 -8.93
N GLY A 21 4.75 -6.72 -7.95
CA GLY A 21 6.20 -6.77 -8.04
C GLY A 21 6.90 -5.46 -7.71
N LYS A 22 6.20 -4.31 -7.63
CA LYS A 22 6.81 -3.04 -7.22
C LYS A 22 7.11 -3.00 -5.72
N GLU A 23 8.14 -2.24 -5.38
CA GLU A 23 8.47 -1.88 -4.00
C GLU A 23 7.60 -0.72 -3.51
N PHE A 24 7.17 -0.85 -2.27
CA PHE A 24 6.35 0.10 -1.54
C PHE A 24 6.98 0.29 -0.15
N SER A 25 7.17 1.54 0.26
CA SER A 25 7.79 1.86 1.55
C SER A 25 6.85 2.68 2.44
N LEU A 26 6.79 2.30 3.71
CA LEU A 26 6.05 2.97 4.78
C LEU A 26 7.06 3.34 5.87
N GLY A 27 7.45 4.62 5.92
CA GLY A 27 8.57 5.07 6.75
C GLY A 27 9.85 4.28 6.44
N ARG A 28 10.38 3.57 7.44
CA ARG A 28 11.58 2.72 7.29
C ARG A 28 11.32 1.32 6.73
N HIS A 29 10.07 0.90 6.63
CA HIS A 29 9.71 -0.45 6.24
C HIS A 29 9.54 -0.54 4.72
N LYS A 30 10.10 -1.59 4.12
CA LYS A 30 10.00 -1.86 2.69
C LYS A 30 9.21 -3.13 2.46
N TYR A 31 8.35 -3.07 1.46
CA TYR A 31 7.46 -4.13 1.07
C TYR A 31 7.46 -4.33 -0.44
N THR A 32 7.15 -5.53 -0.89
CA THR A 32 6.86 -5.86 -2.28
C THR A 32 5.37 -6.12 -2.44
N ILE A 33 4.73 -5.48 -3.42
CA ILE A 33 3.33 -5.70 -3.75
C ILE A 33 3.18 -7.07 -4.40
N LYS A 34 2.37 -7.96 -3.83
CA LYS A 34 2.13 -9.32 -4.33
C LYS A 34 0.86 -9.42 -5.15
N LYS A 35 -0.17 -8.67 -4.77
CA LYS A 35 -1.45 -8.59 -5.49
C LYS A 35 -2.03 -7.19 -5.38
N VAL A 36 -2.77 -6.80 -6.41
CA VAL A 36 -3.49 -5.53 -6.50
C VAL A 36 -4.94 -5.85 -6.83
N GLY A 37 -5.86 -5.40 -5.97
CA GLY A 37 -7.29 -5.52 -6.21
C GLY A 37 -7.75 -4.63 -7.37
N SER A 38 -8.88 -4.98 -7.99
CA SER A 38 -9.36 -4.33 -9.23
C SER A 38 -9.64 -2.83 -9.10
N GLU A 39 -10.02 -2.37 -7.91
CA GLU A 39 -10.37 -0.96 -7.63
C GLU A 39 -9.26 -0.22 -6.85
N ALA A 40 -8.15 -0.87 -6.52
CA ALA A 40 -7.14 -0.31 -5.62
C ALA A 40 -6.49 0.97 -6.16
N ASN A 41 -6.07 0.97 -7.43
CA ASN A 41 -5.48 2.16 -8.07
C ASN A 41 -6.50 3.30 -8.15
N ARG A 42 -7.73 3.00 -8.58
CA ARG A 42 -8.79 4.00 -8.68
C ARG A 42 -9.09 4.66 -7.33
N ASN A 43 -9.28 3.86 -6.28
CA ASN A 43 -9.54 4.38 -4.93
C ASN A 43 -8.38 5.23 -4.41
N PHE A 44 -7.15 4.79 -4.67
CA PHE A 44 -5.97 5.52 -4.22
C PHE A 44 -5.78 6.84 -4.96
N GLU A 45 -6.03 6.86 -6.28
CA GLU A 45 -5.87 8.06 -7.12
C GLU A 45 -6.99 9.08 -6.95
N GLU A 46 -8.24 8.62 -6.89
CA GLU A 46 -9.41 9.51 -6.81
C GLU A 46 -9.66 9.98 -5.37
N LEU A 47 -9.45 9.10 -4.38
CA LEU A 47 -9.87 9.32 -2.99
C LEU A 47 -8.71 9.36 -1.99
N GLY A 48 -7.50 8.96 -2.40
CA GLY A 48 -6.38 8.78 -1.47
C GLY A 48 -6.52 7.56 -0.56
N LEU A 49 -7.46 6.65 -0.85
CA LEU A 49 -7.77 5.52 0.02
C LEU A 49 -7.18 4.21 -0.51
N ILE A 50 -6.47 3.50 0.35
CA ILE A 50 -5.97 2.15 0.05
C ILE A 50 -5.99 1.30 1.33
N SER A 51 -6.36 0.03 1.19
CA SER A 51 -6.18 -0.97 2.24
C SER A 51 -4.95 -1.83 1.96
N ILE A 52 -4.13 -2.09 2.98
CA ILE A 52 -2.87 -2.84 2.83
C ILE A 52 -2.93 -4.08 3.71
N TYR A 53 -2.79 -5.24 3.08
CA TYR A 53 -2.93 -6.53 3.72
C TYR A 53 -1.55 -7.13 3.98
N PHE A 54 -1.22 -7.27 5.27
CA PHE A 54 -0.05 -7.96 5.77
C PHE A 54 -0.44 -9.38 6.20
N LYS A 55 -0.67 -10.27 5.23
CA LYS A 55 -1.16 -11.63 5.52
C LYS A 55 -0.28 -12.72 4.91
N LEU A 56 -0.36 -13.91 5.52
CA LEU A 56 0.34 -15.12 5.08
C LEU A 56 -0.60 -16.12 4.36
N SER A 57 -1.90 -15.80 4.22
CA SER A 57 -2.94 -16.71 3.76
C SER A 57 -3.63 -16.24 2.46
N ASP A 58 -4.12 -17.19 1.66
CA ASP A 58 -4.58 -17.00 0.27
C ASP A 58 -6.10 -16.78 0.12
N ASP A 59 -6.76 -16.24 1.15
CA ASP A 59 -8.19 -15.95 1.25
C ASP A 59 -8.70 -14.84 0.29
N GLY A 60 -7.92 -14.51 -0.75
CA GLY A 60 -8.25 -13.52 -1.77
C GLY A 60 -7.98 -12.08 -1.35
N THR A 61 -7.79 -11.20 -2.34
CA THR A 61 -7.55 -9.77 -2.13
C THR A 61 -8.85 -9.00 -2.34
N LEU A 62 -9.20 -8.10 -1.42
CA LEU A 62 -10.36 -7.22 -1.63
C LEU A 62 -10.11 -6.27 -2.82
N PRO A 63 -11.16 -5.84 -3.55
CA PRO A 63 -11.01 -5.00 -4.73
C PRO A 63 -10.22 -3.70 -4.48
N GLY A 64 -10.41 -3.06 -3.33
CA GLY A 64 -9.73 -1.80 -2.97
C GLY A 64 -8.41 -1.97 -2.22
N ALA A 65 -7.82 -3.16 -2.22
CA ALA A 65 -6.66 -3.50 -1.38
C ALA A 65 -5.44 -3.93 -2.20
N ILE A 66 -4.27 -3.85 -1.56
CA ILE A 66 -3.05 -4.53 -2.00
C ILE A 66 -2.62 -5.55 -0.94
N GLU A 67 -2.00 -6.63 -1.40
CA GLU A 67 -1.29 -7.58 -0.53
C GLU A 67 0.21 -7.35 -0.65
N VAL A 68 0.93 -7.38 0.47
CA VAL A 68 2.36 -7.06 0.50
C VAL A 68 3.19 -8.07 1.30
N GLU A 69 4.46 -8.21 0.93
CA GLU A 69 5.47 -8.98 1.67
C GLU A 69 6.66 -8.09 2.06
N PRO A 70 7.25 -8.24 3.27
CA PRO A 70 6.91 -9.22 4.30
C PRO A 70 5.58 -8.88 5.02
N ALA A 71 4.91 -9.89 5.56
CA ALA A 71 3.66 -9.74 6.33
C ALA A 71 3.93 -9.22 7.76
N VAL A 72 4.54 -8.04 7.85
CA VAL A 72 4.94 -7.39 9.10
C VAL A 72 4.32 -6.00 9.12
N PHE A 73 3.57 -5.68 10.17
CA PHE A 73 3.02 -4.34 10.35
C PHE A 73 4.13 -3.30 10.45
N PRO A 74 3.98 -2.12 9.83
CA PRO A 74 4.97 -1.07 9.91
C PRO A 74 4.91 -0.38 11.27
N GLU A 75 6.04 0.13 11.72
CA GLU A 75 6.10 1.14 12.76
C GLU A 75 6.17 2.51 12.07
N LEU A 76 5.12 3.32 12.24
CA LEU A 76 4.98 4.64 11.63
C LEU A 76 4.94 5.74 12.69
N ASN A 77 5.60 6.85 12.40
CA ASN A 77 5.55 8.09 13.16
C ASN A 77 4.97 9.22 12.31
N ILE A 78 4.45 10.26 12.97
CA ILE A 78 4.02 11.48 12.28
C ILE A 78 5.23 12.07 11.55
N GLY A 79 5.05 12.35 10.25
CA GLY A 79 6.10 12.88 9.37
C GLY A 79 6.88 11.81 8.61
N ASP A 80 6.62 10.52 8.82
CA ASP A 80 7.17 9.47 7.97
C ASP A 80 6.58 9.54 6.56
N ASP A 81 7.43 9.34 5.56
CA ASP A 81 7.03 9.33 4.15
C ASP A 81 6.50 7.96 3.70
N ILE A 82 5.63 8.01 2.68
CA ILE A 82 5.17 6.84 1.93
C ILE A 82 5.74 6.94 0.52
N PHE A 83 6.55 5.95 0.13
CA PHE A 83 7.18 5.93 -1.19
C PHE A 83 6.74 4.74 -2.02
N LEU A 84 6.30 5.02 -3.24
CA LEU A 84 6.12 4.03 -4.30
C LEU A 84 7.32 4.16 -5.22
N ASN A 85 8.21 3.16 -5.23
CA ASN A 85 9.45 3.24 -5.99
C ASN A 85 9.13 3.08 -7.48
N ASP A 86 9.33 4.16 -8.24
CA ASP A 86 9.40 4.13 -9.69
C ASP A 86 10.87 3.89 -10.08
N ARG A 87 11.27 2.62 -10.19
CA ARG A 87 12.49 2.31 -10.95
C ARG A 87 12.14 2.35 -12.44
N TRP A 88 12.81 3.25 -13.14
CA TRP A 88 12.79 3.41 -14.60
C TRP A 88 13.43 2.20 -15.29
#